data_AF-A0A1H9CDV2-F1
#
_entry.id   AF-A0A1H9CDV2-F1
#
_cell.length_a   1.000
_cell.length_b   1.000
_cell.length_c   1.000
_cell.angle_alpha   90.00
_cell.angle_beta   90.00
_cell.angle_gamma   90.00
#
_symmetry.space_group_name_H-M   'P 1'
#
loop_
_entity.id
_entity.type
_entity.pdbx_description
1 polymer ?
#
loop_
_entity_poly.entity_id
_entity_poly.type
_entity_poly.pdbx_seq_one_letter_code
_entity_poly.pdbx_strand_id
1 'polypeptide(L)'
;MAQVGHHIAGKFGVEDIGGAAGRGGSGDHPTGLALDFMVDTATGNALADYVLANRKAFGVTYVIWRQRYNDGSGYTPMEDRGSPTANHMDHVHVSFQATATVKVTC
;
A
#
# COMPACT_ATOMS: atom_id res chain seq x y z
N MET A 1 8.06 -3.81 8.78
CA MET A 1 7.16 -3.07 7.86
C MET A 1 7.76 -1.77 7.35
N ALA A 2 8.32 -0.90 8.20
CA ALA A 2 8.91 0.38 7.76
C ALA A 2 9.95 0.26 6.62
N GLN A 3 10.76 -0.79 6.60
CA GLN A 3 11.87 -0.91 5.64
C GLN A 3 11.42 -1.27 4.21
N VAL A 4 10.37 -2.10 4.05
CA VAL A 4 9.79 -2.42 2.74
C VAL A 4 9.04 -1.22 2.18
N GLY A 5 8.31 -0.51 3.04
CA GLY A 5 7.72 0.78 2.71
C GLY A 5 8.74 1.78 2.18
N HIS A 6 9.82 2.00 2.93
CA HIS A 6 10.92 2.86 2.52
C HIS A 6 11.62 2.38 1.23
N HIS A 7 11.76 1.07 1.02
CA HIS A 7 12.34 0.53 -0.22
C HIS A 7 11.47 0.82 -1.44
N ILE A 8 10.16 0.57 -1.33
CA ILE A 8 9.20 0.86 -2.40
C ILE A 8 9.15 2.37 -2.65
N ALA A 9 9.02 3.17 -1.59
CA ALA A 9 9.02 4.62 -1.66
C ALA A 9 10.28 5.17 -2.33
N GLY A 10 11.46 4.74 -1.90
CA GLY A 10 12.72 5.14 -2.53
C GLY A 10 12.84 4.71 -3.98
N LYS A 11 12.29 3.54 -4.36
CA LYS A 11 12.29 3.06 -5.75
C LYS A 11 11.41 3.91 -6.67
N PHE A 12 10.27 4.37 -6.16
CA PHE A 12 9.28 5.12 -6.94
C PHE A 12 9.34 6.64 -6.69
N GLY A 13 10.28 7.12 -5.86
CA GLY A 13 10.40 8.53 -5.51
C GLY A 13 9.22 9.06 -4.69
N VAL A 14 8.59 8.20 -3.90
CA VAL A 14 7.46 8.59 -3.04
C VAL A 14 8.02 9.19 -1.75
N GLU A 15 7.86 10.50 -1.60
CA GLU A 15 8.31 11.21 -0.40
C GLU A 15 7.22 11.31 0.66
N ASP A 16 5.95 11.22 0.25
CA ASP A 16 4.79 11.30 1.13
C ASP A 16 4.10 9.93 1.26
N ILE A 17 4.26 9.32 2.43
CA ILE A 17 3.65 8.03 2.78
C ILE A 17 2.70 8.25 3.96
N GLY A 18 1.40 8.23 3.71
CA GLY A 18 0.38 8.20 4.74
C GLY A 18 0.37 6.83 5.41
N GLY A 19 0.30 6.75 6.75
CA GLY A 19 0.02 5.47 7.43
C GLY A 19 1.03 5.02 8.48
N ALA A 20 2.29 5.47 8.44
CA ALA A 20 3.22 5.18 9.54
C ALA A 20 3.01 6.10 10.77
N ALA A 21 2.53 7.33 10.59
CA ALA A 21 2.26 8.27 11.70
C ALA A 21 1.27 9.42 11.38
N GLY A 22 0.75 9.53 10.15
CA GLY A 22 0.23 10.82 9.64
C GLY A 22 -1.27 10.96 9.43
N ARG A 23 -2.07 9.90 9.40
CA ARG A 23 -3.54 9.99 9.28
C ARG A 23 -4.19 9.13 10.35
N GLY A 24 -4.74 9.79 11.37
CA GLY A 24 -5.49 9.18 12.47
C GLY A 24 -6.79 8.56 11.99
N GLY A 25 -6.70 7.42 11.31
CA GLY A 25 -7.82 6.55 10.97
C GLY A 25 -7.77 5.31 11.84
N SER A 26 -8.77 5.13 12.69
CA SER A 26 -8.99 3.93 13.48
C SER A 26 -9.20 2.71 12.58
N GLY A 27 -8.16 1.90 12.39
CA GLY A 27 -8.20 0.60 11.70
C GLY A 27 -6.83 0.25 11.11
N ASP A 28 -6.23 -0.88 11.51
CA ASP A 28 -4.91 -1.47 11.12
C ASP A 28 -3.66 -0.56 11.05
N HIS A 29 -3.82 0.75 11.12
CA HIS A 29 -2.78 1.77 11.27
C HIS A 29 -2.06 1.70 12.63
N PRO A 30 -2.69 1.36 13.78
CA PRO A 30 -1.96 1.30 15.04
C PRO A 30 -1.01 0.10 15.16
N THR A 31 -1.07 -0.88 14.24
CA THR A 31 -0.14 -2.02 14.20
C THR A 31 0.99 -1.84 13.18
N GLY A 32 1.00 -0.73 12.42
CA GLY A 32 2.04 -0.44 11.42
C GLY A 32 1.99 -1.36 10.19
N LEU A 33 0.79 -1.83 9.84
CA LEU A 33 0.59 -2.87 8.83
C LEU A 33 0.05 -2.36 7.50
N ALA A 34 -0.16 -1.05 7.33
CA ALA A 34 -0.58 -0.47 6.06
C ALA A 34 0.18 0.82 5.74
N LEU A 35 0.42 1.05 4.45
CA LEU A 35 1.08 2.23 3.91
C LEU A 35 0.31 2.77 2.71
N ASP A 36 -0.01 4.05 2.74
CA ASP A 36 -0.62 4.83 1.67
C ASP A 36 0.49 5.61 0.95
N PHE A 37 0.82 5.21 -0.27
CA PHE A 37 1.79 5.93 -1.10
C PHE A 37 1.07 7.03 -1.86
N MET A 38 1.39 8.29 -1.55
CA MET A 38 0.83 9.44 -2.25
C MET A 38 1.56 9.62 -3.58
N VAL A 39 0.92 9.18 -4.66
CA VAL A 39 1.53 9.12 -5.99
C VAL A 39 0.54 9.51 -7.06
N ASP A 40 1.04 9.99 -8.18
CA ASP A 40 0.23 10.21 -9.37
C ASP A 40 -0.27 8.88 -9.98
N THR A 41 -1.18 8.97 -10.95
CA THR A 41 -1.78 7.76 -11.54
C THR A 41 -0.76 6.86 -12.23
N ALA A 42 0.23 7.46 -12.91
CA ALA A 42 1.23 6.70 -13.66
C ALA A 42 2.16 5.91 -12.73
N THR A 43 2.66 6.57 -11.69
CA THR A 43 3.51 5.97 -10.66
C THR A 43 2.71 4.96 -9.83
N GLY A 44 1.46 5.27 -9.49
CA GLY A 44 0.60 4.37 -8.73
C GLY A 44 0.31 3.05 -9.43
N ASN A 45 0.09 3.07 -10.76
CA ASN A 45 -0.02 1.83 -11.54
C ASN A 45 1.24 0.98 -11.43
N ALA A 46 2.42 1.58 -11.67
CA ALA A 46 3.70 0.86 -11.63
C ALA A 46 4.03 0.35 -10.22
N LEU A 47 3.70 1.13 -9.18
CA LEU A 47 3.90 0.76 -7.79
C LEU A 47 2.99 -0.41 -7.42
N ALA A 48 1.70 -0.33 -7.72
CA ALA A 48 0.75 -1.40 -7.43
C ALA A 48 1.14 -2.72 -8.11
N ASP A 49 1.53 -2.67 -9.39
CA ASP A 49 1.99 -3.85 -10.13
C ASP A 49 3.27 -4.45 -9.53
N TYR A 50 4.24 -3.60 -9.17
CA TYR A 50 5.50 -4.04 -8.55
C TYR A 50 5.26 -4.69 -7.18
N VAL A 51 4.39 -4.09 -6.37
CA VAL A 51 4.02 -4.59 -5.05
C VAL A 51 3.29 -5.93 -5.17
N LEU A 52 2.33 -6.05 -6.10
CA LEU A 52 1.61 -7.30 -6.35
C LEU A 52 2.54 -8.41 -6.86
N ALA A 53 3.48 -8.08 -7.75
CA ALA A 53 4.47 -9.03 -8.26
C ALA A 53 5.40 -9.56 -7.16
N ASN A 54 5.75 -8.72 -6.18
CA ASN A 54 6.67 -9.05 -5.09
C ASN A 54 5.97 -9.34 -3.76
N ARG A 55 4.63 -9.48 -3.76
CA ARG A 55 3.82 -9.53 -2.53
C ARG A 55 4.27 -10.61 -1.55
N LYS A 56 4.68 -11.78 -2.06
CA LYS A 56 5.15 -12.91 -1.24
C LYS A 56 6.49 -12.60 -0.54
N ALA A 57 7.39 -11.90 -1.23
CA ALA A 57 8.69 -11.50 -0.67
C ALA A 57 8.55 -10.36 0.34
N PHE A 58 7.60 -9.46 0.09
CA PHE A 58 7.35 -8.29 0.92
C PHE A 58 6.35 -8.54 2.06
N GLY A 59 5.67 -9.69 2.07
CA GLY A 59 4.62 -9.99 3.03
C GLY A 59 3.39 -9.11 2.87
N VAL A 60 3.07 -8.70 1.64
CA VAL A 60 1.89 -7.88 1.33
C VAL A 60 0.65 -8.76 1.32
N THR A 61 -0.40 -8.35 2.04
CA THR A 61 -1.71 -9.01 2.05
C THR A 61 -2.54 -8.59 0.85
N TYR A 62 -2.72 -7.28 0.68
CA TYR A 62 -3.53 -6.70 -0.39
C TYR A 62 -3.08 -5.29 -0.77
N VAL A 63 -3.48 -4.87 -1.97
CA VAL A 63 -3.29 -3.54 -2.52
C VAL A 63 -4.64 -2.98 -2.91
N ILE A 64 -4.91 -1.71 -2.59
CA ILE A 64 -6.07 -0.97 -3.08
C ILE A 64 -5.58 0.19 -3.93
N TRP A 65 -6.10 0.27 -5.16
CA TRP A 65 -5.74 1.32 -6.10
C TRP A 65 -6.92 1.65 -7.03
N ARG A 66 -7.26 2.93 -7.13
CA ARG A 66 -8.32 3.47 -7.99
C ARG A 66 -9.63 2.71 -7.87
N GLN A 67 -10.14 2.59 -6.65
CA GLN A 67 -11.40 1.92 -6.32
C GLN A 67 -11.39 0.42 -6.68
N ARG A 68 -10.21 -0.20 -6.67
CA ARG A 68 -10.05 -1.64 -6.92
C ARG A 68 -9.19 -2.25 -5.85
N TYR A 69 -9.63 -3.39 -5.34
CA TYR A 69 -8.93 -4.22 -4.36
C TYR A 69 -8.22 -5.37 -5.08
N ASN A 70 -7.02 -5.73 -4.64
CA ASN A 70 -6.28 -6.87 -5.16
C ASN A 70 -5.39 -7.50 -4.09
N ASP A 71 -5.71 -8.71 -3.64
CA ASP A 71 -4.86 -9.58 -2.80
C ASP A 71 -3.97 -10.54 -3.62
N GLY A 72 -3.96 -10.30 -4.92
CA GLY A 72 -3.29 -11.08 -5.93
C GLY A 72 -4.06 -12.32 -6.38
N SER A 73 -5.38 -12.32 -6.16
CA SER A 73 -6.37 -13.06 -6.97
C SER A 73 -6.87 -12.28 -8.19
N GLY A 74 -6.53 -11.00 -8.30
CA GLY A 74 -6.98 -10.10 -9.38
C GLY A 74 -7.60 -8.82 -8.82
N TYR A 75 -7.83 -7.84 -9.69
CA TYR A 75 -8.50 -6.60 -9.31
C TYR A 75 -10.01 -6.78 -9.25
N THR A 76 -10.58 -6.57 -8.06
CA THR A 76 -12.02 -6.56 -7.80
C THR A 76 -12.47 -5.12 -7.57
N PRO A 77 -13.53 -4.64 -8.24
CA PRO A 77 -14.05 -3.29 -8.00
C PRO A 77 -14.60 -3.17 -6.58
N MET A 78 -14.38 -2.02 -5.96
CA MET A 78 -14.91 -1.65 -4.65
C MET A 78 -16.17 -0.80 -4.79
N GLU A 79 -17.01 -0.80 -3.76
CA GLU A 79 -18.10 0.16 -3.64
C GLU A 79 -17.59 1.60 -3.59
N ASP A 80 -18.40 2.54 -4.08
CA ASP A 80 -18.10 3.96 -3.97
C ASP A 80 -18.27 4.41 -2.52
N ARG A 81 -17.19 4.92 -1.92
CA ARG A 81 -17.14 5.41 -0.54
C ARG A 81 -17.37 6.92 -0.45
N GLY A 82 -17.77 7.57 -1.54
CA GLY A 82 -18.24 8.95 -1.56
C GLY A 82 -17.15 10.02 -1.65
N SER A 83 -15.86 9.67 -1.76
CA SER A 83 -14.79 10.64 -2.05
C SER A 83 -13.60 10.02 -2.80
N PRO A 84 -12.85 10.79 -3.60
CA PRO A 84 -11.66 10.30 -4.32
C PRO A 84 -10.62 9.67 -3.40
N THR A 85 -10.37 10.28 -2.24
CA THR A 85 -9.45 9.75 -1.24
C THR A 85 -9.98 8.46 -0.62
N ALA A 86 -11.25 8.39 -0.23
CA ALA A 86 -11.82 7.13 0.27
C ALA A 86 -11.84 6.01 -0.79
N ASN A 87 -11.93 6.39 -2.07
CA ASN A 87 -11.84 5.50 -3.21
C ASN A 87 -10.41 5.22 -3.68
N HIS A 88 -9.38 5.69 -2.96
CA HIS A 88 -7.97 5.44 -3.28
C HIS A 88 -7.59 5.85 -4.71
N MET A 89 -8.15 6.98 -5.17
CA MET A 89 -7.89 7.52 -6.51
C MET A 89 -6.63 8.39 -6.55
N ASP A 90 -6.19 8.87 -5.39
CA ASP A 90 -5.07 9.80 -5.20
C ASP A 90 -3.89 9.18 -4.43
N HIS A 91 -3.99 7.91 -4.02
CA HIS A 91 -2.92 7.17 -3.35
C HIS A 91 -3.08 5.66 -3.52
N VAL A 92 -1.97 4.93 -3.47
CA VAL A 92 -1.95 3.45 -3.45
C VAL A 92 -1.89 2.99 -2.01
N HIS A 93 -2.91 2.26 -1.56
CA HIS A 93 -2.89 1.65 -0.23
C HIS A 93 -2.34 0.23 -0.32
N VAL A 94 -1.36 -0.09 0.52
CA VAL A 94 -0.71 -1.39 0.59
C VAL A 94 -0.78 -1.89 2.01
N SER A 95 -1.39 -3.06 2.20
CA SER A 95 -1.45 -3.74 3.49
C SER A 95 -0.44 -4.88 3.55
N PHE A 96 0.12 -5.11 4.73
CA PHE A 96 1.17 -6.07 5.03
C PHE A 96 0.71 -7.04 6.13
N GLN A 97 1.19 -8.28 6.07
CA GLN A 97 0.88 -9.31 7.06
C GLN A 97 1.49 -8.94 8.40
N ALA A 98 0.72 -9.03 9.50
CA ALA A 98 1.21 -8.80 10.86
C ALA A 98 2.44 -9.65 11.23
N THR A 99 2.55 -10.83 10.64
CA THR A 99 3.59 -11.83 10.88
C THR A 99 4.75 -11.74 9.89
N ALA A 100 4.76 -10.76 8.97
CA ALA A 100 5.92 -10.52 8.11
C ALA A 100 7.05 -9.89 8.96
N THR A 101 7.68 -10.72 9.78
CA THR A 101 9.05 -10.52 10.22
C THR A 101 9.90 -10.56 8.96
N VAL A 102 9.99 -9.44 8.27
CA VAL A 102 10.97 -9.25 7.20
C VAL A 102 12.31 -9.36 7.89
N LYS A 103 12.89 -10.57 7.88
CA LYS A 103 14.27 -10.79 8.27
C LYS A 103 15.13 -10.05 7.26
N VAL A 104 15.45 -8.81 7.57
CA VAL A 104 16.61 -8.17 6.97
C VAL A 104 17.81 -8.76 7.68
N THR A 105 18.34 -9.84 7.11
CA THR A 105 19.75 -10.19 7.34
C THR A 105 20.56 -9.12 6.61
N CYS A 106 21.05 -8.15 7.39
CA CYS A 106 22.21 -7.36 7.04
C CYS A 106 23.43 -8.29 6.93
#